data_AF-A0A357I0J2-F1
#
_entry.id   AF-A0A357I0J2-F1
#
_cell.length_a   1.000
_cell.length_b   1.000
_cell.length_c   1.000
_cell.angle_alpha   90.00
_cell.angle_beta   90.00
_cell.angle_gamma   90.00
#
_symmetry.space_group_name_H-M   'P 1'
#
loop_
_entity.id
_entity.type
_entity.pdbx_description
1 polymer ?
#
loop_
_entity_poly.entity_id
_entity_poly.type
_entity_poly.pdbx_seq_one_letter_code
_entity_poly.pdbx_strand_id
1 'polypeptide(L)'
;IQHSPTSGEAVVSQSESQLQKRLQKVLKEQQASSLYLCAPLIRGRKGHHEPLANWARNHDYTMLRIDGQLTELSKFKKLDRYKEHDIDLIVSELSTSHSQLSTSQSLKEALRLGKGSAFLLSSEGELLSRLSTKRTDLATGEAFPELDPKHFSWNSPRGWCPTCRGYGQLFEWMSQEEESSVDHLDDFDDGETCPDCQGARLNELSRAVRLPLNERRTSNIE
;
A
#
# COMPACT_ATOMS: atom_id res chain seq x y z
N ILE A 1 -12.34 -4.21 -11.64
CA ILE A 1 -12.76 -4.77 -10.34
C ILE A 1 -11.52 -5.35 -9.68
N GLN A 2 -11.19 -4.89 -8.48
CA GLN A 2 -10.07 -5.41 -7.71
C GLN A 2 -10.49 -6.68 -6.97
N HIS A 3 -9.62 -7.68 -6.96
CA HIS A 3 -9.80 -8.92 -6.21
C HIS A 3 -8.66 -9.07 -5.21
N SER A 4 -8.90 -9.87 -4.16
CA SER A 4 -7.86 -10.32 -3.25
C SER A 4 -6.95 -11.31 -3.98
N PRO A 5 -5.63 -11.12 -3.98
CA PRO A 5 -4.70 -12.11 -4.52
C PRO A 5 -4.79 -13.44 -3.77
N THR A 6 -5.01 -13.37 -2.46
CA THR A 6 -5.06 -14.54 -1.56
C THR A 6 -6.33 -15.37 -1.73
N SER A 7 -7.51 -14.74 -1.72
CA SER A 7 -8.78 -15.48 -1.81
C SER A 7 -9.37 -15.54 -3.22
N GLY A 8 -8.91 -14.69 -4.15
CA GLY A 8 -9.47 -14.54 -5.48
C GLY A 8 -10.82 -13.80 -5.53
N GLU A 9 -11.40 -13.48 -4.37
CA GLU A 9 -12.71 -12.83 -4.24
C GLU A 9 -12.64 -11.33 -4.52
N ALA A 10 -13.73 -10.76 -5.03
CA ALA A 10 -13.83 -9.33 -5.26
C ALA A 10 -13.80 -8.57 -3.93
N VAL A 11 -12.97 -7.52 -3.86
CA VAL A 11 -12.89 -6.69 -2.64
C VAL A 11 -14.18 -5.87 -2.49
N VAL A 12 -14.67 -5.76 -1.27
CA VAL A 12 -15.95 -5.10 -0.97
C VAL A 12 -15.79 -3.91 -0.04
N SER A 13 -16.85 -3.10 0.04
CA SER A 13 -16.94 -2.00 0.99
C SER A 13 -17.25 -2.51 2.40
N GLN A 14 -16.74 -1.82 3.41
CA GLN A 14 -17.03 -2.08 4.83
C GLN A 14 -17.53 -0.82 5.51
N SER A 15 -18.48 -0.98 6.42
CA SER A 15 -18.97 0.10 7.27
C SER A 15 -17.94 0.50 8.32
N GLU A 16 -18.01 1.74 8.81
CA GLU A 16 -17.18 2.19 9.94
C GLU A 16 -17.33 1.29 11.18
N SER A 17 -18.53 0.76 11.43
CA SER A 17 -18.78 -0.16 12.54
C SER A 17 -18.09 -1.52 12.37
N GLN A 18 -17.97 -2.04 11.15
CA GLN A 18 -17.20 -3.25 10.86
C GLN A 18 -15.70 -3.01 11.03
N LEU A 19 -15.20 -1.86 10.54
CA LEU A 19 -13.81 -1.47 10.71
C LEU A 19 -13.45 -1.23 12.18
N GLN A 20 -14.37 -0.68 12.97
CA GLN A 20 -14.20 -0.52 14.41
C GLN A 20 -14.06 -1.86 15.12
N LYS A 21 -14.89 -2.85 14.78
CA LYS A 21 -14.76 -4.22 15.32
C LYS A 21 -13.41 -4.85 14.94
N ARG A 22 -12.95 -4.62 13.71
CA ARG A 22 -11.65 -5.09 13.21
C ARG A 22 -10.49 -4.44 13.96
N LEU A 23 -10.51 -3.12 14.14
CA LEU A 23 -9.54 -2.38 14.94
C LEU A 23 -9.45 -2.95 16.36
N GLN A 24 -10.60 -3.14 17.01
CA GLN A 24 -10.67 -3.72 18.36
C GLN A 24 -10.13 -5.15 18.42
N LYS A 25 -10.36 -5.96 17.38
CA LYS A 25 -9.79 -7.30 17.27
C LYS A 25 -8.26 -7.24 17.20
N VAL A 26 -7.70 -6.40 16.32
CA VAL A 26 -6.24 -6.26 16.16
C VAL A 26 -5.59 -5.76 17.46
N LEU A 27 -6.16 -4.76 18.13
CA LEU A 27 -5.65 -4.26 19.41
C LEU A 27 -5.55 -5.38 20.47
N LYS A 28 -6.53 -6.28 20.51
CA LYS A 28 -6.54 -7.43 21.44
C LYS A 28 -5.55 -8.52 21.05
N GLU A 29 -5.49 -8.88 19.77
CA GLU A 29 -4.59 -9.92 19.25
C GLU A 29 -3.11 -9.56 19.46
N GLN A 30 -2.79 -8.29 19.29
CA GLN A 30 -1.43 -7.77 19.51
C GLN A 30 -1.11 -7.53 20.99
N GLN A 31 -2.07 -7.77 21.90
CA GLN A 31 -1.98 -7.41 23.32
C GLN A 31 -1.43 -5.99 23.50
N ALA A 32 -1.85 -5.08 22.62
CA ALA A 32 -1.03 -3.91 22.33
C ALA A 32 -1.01 -2.92 23.50
N SER A 33 0.20 -2.63 23.95
CA SER A 33 0.50 -1.47 24.79
C SER A 33 0.44 -0.17 23.98
N SER A 34 0.87 -0.21 22.71
CA SER A 34 0.89 0.93 21.79
C SER A 34 0.91 0.48 20.33
N LEU A 35 -0.09 0.89 19.54
CA LEU A 35 -0.13 0.80 18.08
C LEU A 35 -0.35 2.19 17.48
N TYR A 36 0.27 2.47 16.35
CA TYR A 36 0.00 3.70 15.61
C TYR A 36 -1.13 3.52 14.61
N LEU A 37 -2.22 4.27 14.80
CA LEU A 37 -3.25 4.42 13.77
C LEU A 37 -2.85 5.53 12.80
N CYS A 38 -2.75 5.16 11.53
CA CYS A 38 -2.18 5.99 10.49
C CYS A 38 -3.20 6.32 9.39
N ALA A 39 -3.12 7.53 8.85
CA ALA A 39 -3.87 7.98 7.68
C ALA A 39 -2.93 8.24 6.49
N PRO A 40 -3.10 7.55 5.35
CA PRO A 40 -2.31 7.82 4.14
C PRO A 40 -2.68 9.15 3.51
N LEU A 41 -1.78 10.14 3.55
CA LEU A 41 -2.06 11.47 3.01
C LEU A 41 -1.51 11.64 1.59
N ILE A 42 -0.29 11.17 1.36
CA ILE A 42 0.40 11.27 0.07
C ILE A 42 0.88 9.90 -0.37
N ARG A 43 0.69 9.62 -1.66
CA ARG A 43 1.13 8.38 -2.31
C ARG A 43 1.85 8.67 -3.63
N GLY A 44 3.16 8.42 -3.69
CA GLY A 44 3.98 8.48 -4.89
C GLY A 44 3.94 9.84 -5.59
N ARG A 45 3.99 10.94 -4.82
CA ARG A 45 3.96 12.31 -5.36
C ARG A 45 5.26 13.04 -5.10
N LYS A 46 5.75 13.71 -6.14
CA LYS A 46 6.92 14.59 -6.06
C LYS A 46 6.60 15.89 -5.34
N GLY A 47 7.55 16.42 -4.59
CA GLY A 47 7.41 17.72 -3.95
C GLY A 47 8.06 17.81 -2.58
N HIS A 48 8.26 19.04 -2.11
CA HIS A 48 8.85 19.30 -0.79
C HIS A 48 7.91 18.96 0.38
N HIS A 49 6.60 18.93 0.14
CA HIS A 49 5.53 18.61 1.10
C HIS A 49 5.54 19.40 2.42
N GLU A 50 6.24 20.54 2.47
CA GLU A 50 6.26 21.45 3.61
C GLU A 50 4.88 22.02 3.98
N PRO A 51 3.99 22.38 3.01
CA PRO A 51 2.63 22.79 3.35
C PRO A 51 1.84 21.72 4.11
N LEU A 52 2.06 20.44 3.80
CA LEU A 52 1.41 19.32 4.50
C LEU A 52 1.91 19.23 5.95
N ALA A 53 3.23 19.29 6.16
CA ALA A 53 3.81 19.26 7.49
C ALA A 53 3.35 20.45 8.35
N ASN A 54 3.26 21.65 7.76
CA ASN A 54 2.74 22.83 8.45
C ASN A 54 1.26 22.68 8.80
N TRP A 55 0.44 22.17 7.87
CA TRP A 55 -0.96 21.83 8.15
C TRP A 55 -1.06 20.86 9.32
N ALA A 56 -0.24 19.81 9.36
CA ALA A 56 -0.27 18.82 10.41
C ALA A 56 0.11 19.42 11.79
N ARG A 57 1.14 20.29 11.84
CA ARG A 57 1.51 21.02 13.06
C ARG A 57 0.40 21.92 13.57
N ASN A 58 -0.30 22.61 12.66
CA ASN A 58 -1.41 23.50 13.01
C ASN A 58 -2.65 22.75 13.54
N HIS A 59 -2.69 21.42 13.40
CA HIS A 59 -3.74 20.54 13.93
C HIS A 59 -3.22 19.70 15.11
N ASP A 60 -2.11 20.10 15.72
CA ASP A 60 -1.51 19.47 16.91
C ASP A 60 -1.07 18.01 16.73
N TYR A 61 -0.86 17.55 15.49
CA TYR A 61 -0.23 16.26 15.26
C TYR A 61 1.27 16.34 15.55
N THR A 62 1.85 15.23 15.98
CA THR A 62 3.25 15.16 16.43
C THR A 62 4.15 14.32 15.54
N MET A 63 3.60 13.42 14.72
CA MET A 63 4.39 12.42 14.00
C MET A 63 3.84 12.13 12.59
N LEU A 64 4.76 11.92 11.67
CA LEU A 64 4.52 11.43 10.32
C LEU A 64 5.28 10.12 10.11
N ARG A 65 4.86 9.33 9.12
CA ARG A 65 5.72 8.32 8.49
C ARG A 65 6.03 8.78 7.09
N ILE A 66 7.31 8.96 6.78
CA ILE A 66 7.78 9.46 5.48
C ILE A 66 8.65 8.37 4.86
N ASP A 67 8.25 7.91 3.68
CA ASP A 67 8.97 6.85 2.93
C ASP A 67 9.28 5.62 3.80
N GLY A 68 8.32 5.25 4.66
CA GLY A 68 8.43 4.11 5.57
C GLY A 68 9.01 4.44 6.95
N GLN A 69 9.64 5.61 7.15
CA GLN A 69 10.31 5.98 8.38
C GLN A 69 9.46 6.89 9.28
N LEU A 70 9.30 6.51 10.55
CA LEU A 70 8.64 7.35 11.55
C LEU A 70 9.49 8.59 11.83
N THR A 71 8.87 9.77 11.72
CA THR A 71 9.51 11.08 11.80
C THR A 71 8.67 12.01 12.67
N GLU A 72 9.23 12.53 13.74
CA GLU A 72 8.60 13.60 14.52
C GLU A 72 8.44 14.86 13.65
N LEU A 73 7.28 15.51 13.73
CA LEU A 73 6.99 16.75 12.99
C LEU A 73 7.93 17.90 13.37
N SER A 74 8.47 17.91 14.59
CA SER A 74 9.50 18.84 15.04
C SER A 74 10.81 18.72 14.24
N LYS A 75 11.13 17.50 13.81
CA LYS A 75 12.35 17.14 13.06
C LYS A 75 12.14 17.14 11.54
N PHE A 76 10.92 17.37 11.06
CA PHE A 76 10.61 17.39 9.64
C PHE A 76 11.47 18.41 8.88
N LYS A 77 12.06 17.95 7.77
CA LYS A 77 12.79 18.76 6.80
C LYS A 77 12.08 18.68 5.45
N LYS A 78 12.23 19.73 4.63
CA LYS A 78 11.69 19.74 3.26
C LYS A 78 12.23 18.52 2.50
N LEU A 79 11.32 17.78 1.85
CA LEU A 79 11.65 16.59 1.08
C LEU A 79 12.22 16.97 -0.29
N ASP A 80 12.73 16.02 -1.06
CA ASP A 80 13.28 16.30 -2.39
C ASP A 80 12.13 16.56 -3.38
N ARG A 81 12.13 17.72 -4.05
CA ARG A 81 11.07 18.08 -5.00
C ARG A 81 11.01 17.19 -6.24
N TYR A 82 12.08 16.46 -6.56
CA TYR A 82 12.17 15.66 -7.79
C TYR A 82 11.94 14.17 -7.54
N LYS A 83 11.97 13.73 -6.28
CA LYS A 83 11.70 12.35 -5.87
C LYS A 83 10.26 12.18 -5.45
N GLU A 84 9.74 10.97 -5.62
CA GLU A 84 8.41 10.62 -5.16
C GLU A 84 8.46 10.26 -3.69
N HIS A 85 7.45 10.71 -2.96
CA HIS A 85 7.34 10.46 -1.52
C HIS A 85 5.99 9.85 -1.17
N ASP A 86 6.00 8.98 -0.17
CA ASP A 86 4.83 8.50 0.55
C ASP A 86 4.81 9.14 1.94
N ILE A 87 3.70 9.78 2.30
CA ILE A 87 3.55 10.41 3.62
C ILE A 87 2.26 9.94 4.27
N ASP A 88 2.42 9.40 5.47
CA ASP A 88 1.34 9.01 6.36
C ASP A 88 1.34 9.89 7.60
N LEU A 89 0.15 10.24 8.05
CA LEU A 89 -0.03 10.92 9.33
C LEU A 89 -0.30 9.89 10.41
N ILE A 90 0.40 10.01 11.54
CA ILE A 90 0.07 9.27 12.74
C ILE A 90 -1.05 10.03 13.46
N VAL A 91 -2.27 9.49 13.38
CA VAL A 91 -3.48 10.16 13.88
C VAL A 91 -3.61 9.98 15.38
N SER A 92 -3.33 8.77 15.86
CA SER A 92 -3.41 8.44 17.28
C SER A 92 -2.56 7.23 17.61
N GLU A 93 -1.99 7.24 18.81
CA GLU A 93 -1.44 6.06 19.44
C GLU A 93 -2.55 5.35 20.22
N LEU A 94 -2.82 4.09 19.89
CA LEU A 94 -3.91 3.31 20.44
C LEU A 94 -3.37 2.17 21.30
N SER A 95 -4.14 1.79 22.31
CA SER A 95 -3.82 0.69 23.22
C SER A 95 -5.10 -0.04 23.61
N THR A 96 -4.96 -1.20 24.22
CA THR A 96 -6.09 -1.97 24.78
C THR A 96 -6.84 -1.25 25.90
N SER A 97 -6.23 -0.24 26.55
CA SER A 97 -6.86 0.56 27.60
C SER A 97 -7.76 1.68 27.08
N HIS A 98 -7.69 2.02 25.79
CA HIS A 98 -8.54 3.06 25.21
C HIS A 98 -10.01 2.64 25.15
N SER A 99 -10.91 3.60 25.43
CA SER A 99 -12.35 3.35 25.35
C SER A 99 -12.81 3.11 23.90
N GLN A 100 -13.94 2.41 23.74
CA GLN A 100 -14.55 2.22 22.43
C GLN A 100 -14.91 3.55 21.74
N LEU A 101 -15.32 4.56 22.52
CA LEU A 101 -15.65 5.89 21.99
C LEU A 101 -14.41 6.58 21.43
N SER A 102 -13.30 6.58 22.19
CA SER A 102 -12.03 7.20 21.77
C SER A 102 -11.49 6.53 20.51
N THR A 103 -11.36 5.20 20.49
CA THR A 103 -10.90 4.45 19.32
C THR A 103 -11.79 4.69 18.08
N SER A 104 -13.11 4.79 18.26
CA SER A 104 -14.03 5.08 17.16
C SER A 104 -13.83 6.48 16.58
N GLN A 105 -13.59 7.48 17.43
CA GLN A 105 -13.30 8.85 16.99
C GLN A 105 -11.99 8.91 16.20
N SER A 106 -10.92 8.31 16.73
CA SER A 106 -9.64 8.24 16.04
C SER A 106 -9.73 7.49 14.71
N LEU A 107 -10.45 6.37 14.66
CA LEU A 107 -10.70 5.63 13.43
C LEU A 107 -11.43 6.48 12.39
N LYS A 108 -12.48 7.17 12.80
CA LYS A 108 -13.26 8.04 11.92
C LYS A 108 -12.40 9.17 11.36
N GLU A 109 -11.56 9.78 12.18
CA GLU A 109 -10.62 10.80 11.76
C GLU A 109 -9.58 10.25 10.77
N ALA A 110 -8.96 9.12 11.07
CA ALA A 110 -7.98 8.50 10.19
C ALA A 110 -8.57 8.13 8.84
N LEU A 111 -9.76 7.53 8.82
CA LEU A 111 -10.49 7.24 7.59
C LEU A 111 -10.84 8.51 6.83
N ARG A 112 -11.28 9.59 7.50
CA ARG A 112 -11.60 10.86 6.84
C ARG A 112 -10.36 11.45 6.15
N LEU A 113 -9.23 11.51 6.85
CA LEU A 113 -7.97 12.06 6.33
C LEU A 113 -7.39 11.19 5.21
N GLY A 114 -7.43 9.87 5.37
CA GLY A 114 -6.96 8.90 4.39
C GLY A 114 -7.97 8.52 3.31
N LYS A 115 -9.03 9.33 3.12
CA LYS A 115 -10.08 9.17 2.08
C LYS A 115 -10.71 7.76 2.06
N GLY A 116 -11.05 7.26 3.23
CA GLY A 116 -11.62 5.94 3.45
C GLY A 116 -10.59 4.83 3.65
N SER A 117 -9.31 5.18 3.83
CA SER A 117 -8.23 4.22 4.10
C SER A 117 -7.49 4.62 5.37
N ALA A 118 -7.10 3.63 6.17
CA ALA A 118 -6.24 3.78 7.34
C ALA A 118 -5.41 2.50 7.50
N PHE A 119 -4.40 2.51 8.36
CA PHE A 119 -3.68 1.29 8.70
C PHE A 119 -3.06 1.39 10.09
N LEU A 120 -2.70 0.24 10.64
CA LEU A 120 -2.10 0.09 11.96
C LEU A 120 -0.64 -0.30 11.81
N LEU A 121 0.21 0.36 12.58
CA LEU A 121 1.60 -0.03 12.76
C LEU A 121 1.86 -0.49 14.19
N SER A 122 2.86 -1.36 14.35
CA SER A 122 3.47 -1.59 15.66
C SER A 122 4.21 -0.36 16.15
N SER A 123 4.64 -0.36 17.42
CA SER A 123 5.52 0.66 17.99
C SER A 123 6.85 0.81 17.23
N GLU A 124 7.29 -0.27 16.57
CA GLU A 124 8.52 -0.34 15.77
C GLU A 124 8.30 0.11 14.31
N GLY A 125 7.05 0.41 13.92
CA GLY A 125 6.72 0.88 12.58
C GLY A 125 6.39 -0.24 11.58
N GLU A 126 6.25 -1.48 12.04
CA GLU A 126 5.85 -2.62 11.20
C GLU A 126 4.37 -2.55 10.84
N LEU A 127 4.02 -2.90 9.60
CA LEU A 127 2.62 -2.88 9.16
C LEU A 127 1.86 -4.09 9.71
N LEU A 128 0.87 -3.84 10.58
CA LEU A 128 0.08 -4.90 11.21
C LEU A 128 -1.24 -5.17 10.48
N SER A 129 -1.94 -4.11 10.09
CA SER A 129 -3.25 -4.25 9.45
C SER A 129 -3.62 -3.03 8.63
N ARG A 130 -4.32 -3.24 7.53
CA ARG A 130 -4.94 -2.16 6.74
C ARG A 130 -6.43 -2.12 7.03
N LEU A 131 -7.00 -0.92 6.99
CA LEU A 131 -8.43 -0.66 7.17
C LEU A 131 -8.94 0.15 5.98
N SER A 132 -10.10 -0.22 5.45
CA SER A 132 -10.62 0.41 4.23
C SER A 132 -12.13 0.32 4.17
N THR A 133 -12.77 1.43 3.80
CA THR A 133 -14.22 1.50 3.59
C THR A 133 -14.66 0.94 2.24
N LYS A 134 -13.74 0.72 1.30
CA LYS A 134 -14.08 0.37 -0.11
C LYS A 134 -13.52 -0.96 -0.61
N ARG A 135 -12.30 -1.31 -0.19
CA ARG A 135 -11.51 -2.43 -0.72
C ARG A 135 -11.04 -3.34 0.40
N THR A 136 -11.91 -4.24 0.85
CA THR A 136 -11.56 -5.23 1.87
C THR A 136 -12.03 -6.61 1.43
N ASP A 137 -11.17 -7.61 1.60
CA ASP A 137 -11.53 -9.02 1.46
C ASP A 137 -12.32 -9.46 2.70
N LEU A 138 -13.49 -10.08 2.54
CA LEU A 138 -14.29 -10.55 3.68
C LEU A 138 -13.75 -11.84 4.30
N ALA A 139 -13.09 -12.68 3.51
CA ALA A 139 -12.59 -13.98 3.97
C ALA A 139 -11.37 -13.81 4.86
N THR A 140 -10.37 -13.07 4.37
CA THR A 140 -9.12 -12.80 5.11
C THR A 140 -9.23 -11.57 5.99
N GLY A 141 -10.06 -10.61 5.58
CA GLY A 141 -10.13 -9.32 6.23
C GLY A 141 -9.04 -8.32 5.81
N GLU A 142 -8.20 -8.70 4.86
CA GLU A 142 -7.17 -7.82 4.33
C GLU A 142 -7.80 -6.65 3.56
N ALA A 143 -7.32 -5.44 3.84
CA ALA A 143 -7.70 -4.25 3.08
C ALA A 143 -6.58 -3.86 2.12
N PHE A 144 -6.97 -3.41 0.94
CA PHE A 144 -6.02 -3.10 -0.13
C PHE A 144 -5.88 -1.59 -0.34
N PRO A 145 -4.71 -1.09 -0.74
CA PRO A 145 -4.52 0.31 -1.07
C PRO A 145 -5.40 0.74 -2.26
N GLU A 146 -5.63 2.04 -2.38
CA GLU A 146 -6.23 2.60 -3.58
C GLU A 146 -5.33 2.38 -4.80
N LEU A 147 -5.96 2.01 -5.91
CA LEU A 147 -5.25 1.73 -7.15
C LEU A 147 -4.86 3.04 -7.85
N ASP A 148 -3.62 3.13 -8.30
CA ASP A 148 -3.07 4.21 -9.12
C ASP A 148 -2.62 3.63 -10.47
N PRO A 149 -2.64 4.38 -11.58
CA PRO A 149 -2.15 3.91 -12.88
C PRO A 149 -0.76 3.25 -12.83
N LYS A 150 0.13 3.69 -11.92
CA LYS A 150 1.46 3.11 -11.72
C LYS A 150 1.46 1.68 -11.21
N HIS A 151 0.37 1.19 -10.62
CA HIS A 151 0.22 -0.22 -10.29
C HIS A 151 0.11 -1.08 -11.57
N PHE A 152 -0.39 -0.51 -12.67
CA PHE A 152 -0.55 -1.24 -13.93
C PHE A 152 0.59 -1.00 -14.92
N SER A 153 1.77 -0.59 -14.42
CA SER A 153 2.95 -0.34 -15.23
C SER A 153 4.12 -1.19 -14.73
N TRP A 154 4.65 -2.04 -15.61
CA TRP A 154 5.87 -2.81 -15.35
C TRP A 154 7.15 -1.96 -15.39
N ASN A 155 7.04 -0.67 -15.78
CA ASN A 155 8.12 0.31 -15.67
C ASN A 155 8.13 1.04 -14.32
N SER A 156 7.18 0.72 -13.44
CA SER A 156 7.02 1.37 -12.14
C SER A 156 7.30 0.35 -11.05
N PRO A 157 8.12 0.69 -10.03
CA PRO A 157 8.35 -0.17 -8.89
C PRO A 157 7.07 -0.57 -8.13
N ARG A 158 6.02 0.24 -8.27
CA ARG A 158 4.71 -0.02 -7.65
C ARG A 158 3.88 -1.05 -8.41
N GLY A 159 4.16 -1.27 -9.68
CA GLY A 159 3.38 -2.16 -10.54
C GLY A 159 4.12 -3.42 -10.95
N TRP A 160 5.44 -3.36 -11.05
CA TRP A 160 6.24 -4.48 -11.52
C TRP A 160 6.19 -5.68 -10.57
N CYS A 161 6.45 -6.87 -11.11
CA CYS A 161 6.73 -8.04 -10.29
C CYS A 161 8.03 -7.81 -9.52
N PRO A 162 8.06 -8.00 -8.18
CA PRO A 162 9.26 -7.75 -7.38
C PRO A 162 10.42 -8.69 -7.76
N THR A 163 10.11 -9.89 -8.25
CA THR A 163 11.06 -10.96 -8.56
C THR A 163 11.83 -10.69 -9.85
N CYS A 164 11.11 -10.45 -10.96
CA CYS A 164 11.73 -10.14 -12.24
C CYS A 164 11.84 -8.64 -12.53
N ARG A 165 11.49 -7.76 -11.58
CA ARG A 165 11.54 -6.29 -11.74
C ARG A 165 10.92 -5.78 -13.06
N GLY A 166 9.84 -6.43 -13.49
CA GLY A 166 9.12 -6.05 -14.72
C GLY A 166 9.71 -6.57 -16.02
N TYR A 167 10.74 -7.42 -16.00
CA TYR A 167 11.25 -8.08 -17.21
C TYR A 167 10.33 -9.22 -17.68
N GLY A 168 9.70 -9.95 -16.75
CA GLY A 168 8.86 -11.13 -17.06
C GLY A 168 9.66 -12.43 -17.19
N GLN A 169 10.97 -12.31 -17.32
CA GLN A 169 11.94 -13.40 -17.33
C GLN A 169 12.97 -13.18 -16.22
N LEU A 170 13.63 -14.26 -15.83
CA LEU A 170 14.79 -14.29 -14.96
C LEU A 170 16.03 -14.60 -15.80
N PHE A 171 17.04 -13.73 -15.72
CA PHE A 171 18.31 -13.89 -16.42
C PHE A 171 19.38 -14.26 -15.40
N GLU A 172 20.41 -14.97 -15.82
CA GLU A 172 21.47 -15.45 -14.92
C GLU A 172 22.17 -14.27 -14.21
N TRP A 173 22.36 -13.15 -14.92
CA TRP A 173 22.96 -11.92 -14.39
C TRP A 173 22.15 -11.24 -13.27
N MET A 174 20.84 -11.52 -13.15
CA MET A 174 20.02 -10.96 -12.07
C MET A 174 20.26 -11.63 -10.71
N SER A 175 20.95 -12.77 -10.70
CA SER A 175 21.32 -13.49 -9.47
C SER A 175 22.69 -13.09 -8.91
N GLN A 176 23.48 -12.33 -9.68
CA GLN A 176 24.83 -11.93 -9.31
C GLN A 176 24.75 -10.62 -8.52
N GLU A 177 25.10 -10.66 -7.23
CA GLU A 177 25.31 -9.45 -6.43
C GLU A 177 26.41 -8.61 -7.08
N GLU A 178 26.16 -7.30 -7.18
CA GLU A 178 26.90 -6.30 -7.98
C GLU A 178 28.43 -6.32 -7.77
N GLU A 179 29.15 -7.20 -8.45
CA GLU A 179 30.60 -7.12 -8.55
C GLU A 179 31.13 -7.71 -9.86
N SER A 180 30.74 -7.12 -10.98
CA SER A 180 31.68 -6.87 -12.09
C SER A 180 30.98 -6.13 -13.22
N SER A 181 31.58 -5.02 -13.63
CA SER A 181 31.31 -4.40 -14.92
C SER A 181 31.87 -5.35 -15.97
N VAL A 182 31.00 -6.15 -16.62
CA VAL A 182 31.43 -7.00 -17.73
C VAL A 182 30.77 -6.48 -19.01
N ASP A 183 31.60 -5.92 -19.89
CA ASP A 183 31.28 -5.59 -21.29
C ASP A 183 30.95 -6.89 -22.05
N HIS A 184 29.72 -7.38 -21.96
CA HIS A 184 29.22 -8.45 -22.82
C HIS A 184 28.05 -7.92 -23.64
N LEU A 185 28.41 -7.31 -24.78
CA LEU A 185 27.52 -7.11 -25.90
C LEU A 185 27.43 -8.44 -26.67
N ASP A 186 26.19 -8.85 -26.99
CA ASP A 186 25.82 -9.85 -28.01
C ASP A 186 25.72 -11.36 -27.66
N ASP A 187 25.31 -11.74 -26.45
CA ASP A 187 24.59 -13.02 -26.27
C ASP A 187 23.21 -12.74 -25.68
N PHE A 188 22.16 -12.96 -26.49
CA PHE A 188 20.78 -12.98 -26.01
C PHE A 188 20.60 -14.24 -25.15
N ASP A 189 20.96 -14.14 -23.88
CA ASP A 189 20.64 -15.15 -22.89
C ASP A 189 19.10 -15.27 -22.81
N ASP A 190 18.56 -16.40 -23.25
CA ASP A 190 17.13 -16.68 -23.22
C ASP A 190 16.70 -16.86 -21.75
N GLY A 191 16.35 -15.74 -21.09
CA GLY A 191 15.94 -15.75 -19.70
C GLY A 191 14.75 -16.68 -19.44
N GLU A 192 14.79 -17.40 -18.33
CA GLU A 192 13.70 -18.30 -17.93
C GLU A 192 12.44 -17.50 -17.58
N THR A 193 11.25 -18.02 -17.88
CA THR A 193 10.00 -17.32 -17.53
C THR A 193 9.89 -17.18 -16.01
N CYS A 194 9.63 -15.95 -15.53
CA CYS A 194 9.54 -15.69 -14.10
C CYS A 194 8.41 -16.52 -13.46
N PRO A 195 8.70 -17.35 -12.43
CA PRO A 195 7.71 -18.27 -11.85
C PRO A 195 6.57 -17.52 -11.14
N ASP A 196 6.87 -16.38 -10.52
CA ASP A 196 5.89 -15.62 -9.74
C ASP A 196 4.90 -14.89 -10.64
N CYS A 197 5.40 -14.20 -11.68
CA CYS A 197 4.51 -13.46 -12.59
C CYS A 197 4.05 -14.27 -13.80
N GLN A 198 4.65 -15.43 -14.08
CA GLN A 198 4.41 -16.25 -15.27
C GLN A 198 4.48 -15.41 -16.57
N GLY A 199 5.51 -14.57 -16.69
CA GLY A 199 5.67 -13.67 -17.84
C GLY A 199 4.76 -12.42 -17.85
N ALA A 200 3.85 -12.25 -16.88
CA ALA A 200 2.93 -11.10 -16.84
C ALA A 200 3.57 -9.77 -16.40
N ARG A 201 4.80 -9.79 -15.88
CA ARG A 201 5.63 -8.62 -15.51
C ARG A 201 5.11 -7.74 -14.37
N LEU A 202 3.88 -7.95 -13.91
CA LEU A 202 3.22 -7.18 -12.86
C LEU A 202 3.19 -7.93 -11.52
N ASN A 203 3.13 -7.20 -10.41
CA ASN A 203 2.92 -7.78 -9.08
C ASN A 203 1.53 -8.39 -8.93
N GLU A 204 1.39 -9.19 -7.87
CA GLU A 204 0.18 -9.92 -7.53
C GLU A 204 -1.05 -9.02 -7.39
N LEU A 205 -0.93 -7.91 -6.66
CA LEU A 205 -2.02 -6.95 -6.45
C LEU A 205 -2.55 -6.39 -7.77
N SER A 206 -1.65 -6.10 -8.71
CA SER A 206 -2.00 -5.49 -9.99
C SER A 206 -2.62 -6.53 -10.94
N ARG A 207 -2.16 -7.78 -10.91
CA ARG A 207 -2.74 -8.90 -11.66
C ARG A 207 -4.11 -9.33 -11.13
N ALA A 208 -4.40 -9.08 -9.84
CA ALA A 208 -5.70 -9.36 -9.25
C ALA A 208 -6.81 -8.35 -9.64
N VAL A 209 -6.55 -7.43 -10.58
CA VAL A 209 -7.55 -6.50 -11.10
C VAL A 209 -8.08 -7.00 -12.44
N ARG A 210 -9.39 -7.25 -12.49
CA ARG A 210 -10.09 -7.76 -13.68
C ARG A 210 -10.98 -6.69 -14.28
N LEU A 211 -10.95 -6.53 -15.60
CA LEU A 211 -11.91 -5.69 -16.31
C LEU A 211 -13.18 -6.51 -16.55
N PRO A 212 -14.37 -6.00 -16.21
CA PRO A 212 -15.60 -6.65 -16.64
C PRO A 212 -15.68 -6.49 -18.16
N LEU A 213 -15.46 -7.58 -18.90
CA LEU A 213 -15.77 -7.60 -20.31
C LEU A 213 -17.29 -7.61 -20.41
N ASN A 214 -17.87 -6.49 -20.86
CA ASN A 214 -19.27 -6.50 -21.27
C ASN A 214 -19.35 -7.43 -22.49
N GLU A 215 -20.07 -8.54 -22.38
CA GLU A 215 -20.51 -9.32 -23.52
C GLU A 215 -21.40 -8.41 -24.40
N ARG A 216 -20.79 -7.68 -25.34
CA ARG A 216 -21.52 -6.97 -26.39
C ARG A 216 -21.10 -7.53 -27.74
N ARG A 217 -22.02 -8.36 -28.24
CA ARG A 217 -22.31 -8.71 -29.63
C ARG A 217 -21.24 -9.52 -30.35
N THR A 218 -21.45 -10.83 -30.36
CA THR A 218 -21.39 -11.60 -31.61
C THR A 218 -22.37 -10.96 -32.62
N SER A 219 -21.97 -9.88 -33.27
CA SER A 219 -22.62 -9.47 -34.50
C SER A 219 -22.28 -10.50 -35.56
N ASN A 220 -23.31 -11.21 -36.01
CA ASN A 220 -23.32 -12.11 -37.16
C ASN A 220 -22.29 -11.70 -38.21
N ILE A 221 -21.29 -12.56 -38.41
CA ILE A 221 -20.57 -12.63 -39.67
C ILE A 221 -21.25 -13.79 -40.40
N GLU A 222 -22.22 -13.44 -41.24
CA GLU A 222 -22.62 -14.27 -42.39
C GLU A 222 -21.49 -14.27 -43.43
#